data_AF-A0A7C5Q7J3-F1
#
_entry.id   AF-A0A7C5Q7J3-F1
#
_cell.length_a   1.000
_cell.length_b   1.000
_cell.length_c   1.000
_cell.angle_alpha   90.00
_cell.angle_beta   90.00
_cell.angle_gamma   90.00
#
_symmetry.space_group_name_H-M   'P 1'
#
loop_
_entity.id
_entity.type
_entity.pdbx_description
1 polymer ?
#
loop_
_entity_poly.entity_id
_entity_poly.type
_entity_poly.pdbx_seq_one_letter_code
_entity_poly.pdbx_strand_id
1 'polypeptide(L)'
;MKRSGMGDAVAWTATTITALTLIVLWLSLIILNAGHGVQIDRNTVLSKDIVDAAGLSSLALIIIAVLIKIRRKSVAILLQEILSMLRPVKNMPANGGKPAAFDTAALKEMLRIGVYEVLVLGKMGKCEDFKQWLSHLLTMWGFIGLFITTSIDAIVNPGANPLPILHPVRILGNISGIVFMTGLTLSITRRLVDGSVRANSMFSDWSFLAVMYGTGATGFMVQWFADTGNAFGTAVTYIAHMFFVAALIPTAPWTKFIHALWRPSWVIYSGLLSRGESRET
;
A
#
# COMPACT_ATOMS: atom_id res chain seq x y z
N MET A 1 -29.10 15.70 -9.94
CA MET A 1 -28.68 14.72 -10.96
C MET A 1 -27.26 15.07 -11.39
N LYS A 2 -26.24 14.46 -10.76
CA LYS A 2 -24.81 14.76 -11.02
C LYS A 2 -24.49 14.17 -12.40
N ARG A 3 -24.17 15.02 -13.39
CA ARG A 3 -23.70 14.56 -14.72
C ARG A 3 -22.53 13.60 -14.48
N SER A 4 -22.72 12.31 -14.75
CA SER A 4 -21.60 11.37 -14.87
C SER A 4 -20.83 11.77 -16.14
N GLY A 5 -19.97 12.77 -15.98
CA GLY A 5 -19.27 13.42 -17.08
C GLY A 5 -18.25 12.47 -17.71
N MET A 6 -17.79 12.79 -18.91
CA MET A 6 -16.77 12.06 -19.67
C MET A 6 -15.59 11.52 -18.82
N GLY A 7 -15.16 12.25 -17.78
CA GLY A 7 -14.13 11.78 -16.84
C GLY A 7 -14.49 10.50 -16.08
N ASP A 8 -15.78 10.26 -15.83
CA ASP A 8 -16.23 9.03 -15.18
C ASP A 8 -16.05 7.80 -16.05
N ALA A 9 -16.37 7.93 -17.34
CA ALA A 9 -16.18 6.87 -18.32
C ALA A 9 -14.69 6.56 -18.52
N VAL A 10 -13.83 7.59 -18.58
CA VAL A 10 -12.37 7.42 -18.73
C VAL A 10 -11.78 6.66 -17.54
N ALA A 11 -12.14 7.02 -16.31
CA ALA A 11 -11.63 6.37 -15.11
C ALA A 11 -11.98 4.88 -15.04
N TRP A 12 -13.24 4.54 -15.32
CA TRP A 12 -13.68 3.14 -15.34
C TRP A 12 -13.02 2.36 -16.47
N THR A 13 -12.96 2.95 -17.66
CA THR A 13 -12.33 2.32 -18.83
C THR A 13 -10.86 1.99 -18.56
N ALA A 14 -10.07 2.94 -18.04
CA ALA A 14 -8.67 2.72 -17.71
C ALA A 14 -8.51 1.61 -16.66
N THR A 15 -9.33 1.64 -15.61
CA THR A 15 -9.30 0.65 -14.53
C THR A 15 -9.62 -0.75 -15.06
N THR A 16 -10.66 -0.89 -15.87
CA THR A 16 -11.06 -2.16 -16.49
C THR A 16 -9.99 -2.67 -17.46
N ILE A 17 -9.41 -1.79 -18.28
CA ILE A 17 -8.31 -2.16 -19.19
C ILE A 17 -7.10 -2.67 -18.41
N THR A 18 -6.69 -2.01 -17.32
CA THR A 18 -5.56 -2.48 -16.51
C THR A 18 -5.85 -3.85 -15.90
N ALA A 19 -7.03 -4.03 -15.29
CA ALA A 19 -7.41 -5.31 -14.69
C ALA A 19 -7.43 -6.44 -15.73
N LEU A 20 -8.09 -6.22 -16.87
CA LEU A 20 -8.17 -7.22 -17.95
C LEU A 20 -6.79 -7.51 -18.54
N THR A 21 -5.96 -6.49 -18.77
CA THR A 21 -4.59 -6.67 -19.26
C THR A 21 -3.78 -7.56 -18.33
N LEU A 22 -3.86 -7.35 -17.01
CA LEU A 22 -3.11 -8.15 -16.04
C LEU A 22 -3.69 -9.57 -15.90
N ILE A 23 -5.01 -9.74 -16.04
CA ILE A 23 -5.63 -11.07 -16.08
C ILE A 23 -5.18 -11.83 -17.32
N VAL A 24 -5.23 -11.21 -18.50
CA VAL A 24 -4.75 -11.80 -19.76
C VAL A 24 -3.26 -12.12 -19.67
N LEU A 25 -2.45 -11.22 -19.10
CA LEU A 25 -1.03 -11.44 -18.83
C LEU A 25 -0.84 -12.71 -17.99
N TRP A 26 -1.53 -12.81 -16.85
CA TRP A 26 -1.43 -13.96 -15.97
C TRP A 26 -1.89 -15.27 -16.62
N LEU A 27 -3.01 -15.25 -17.35
CA LEU A 27 -3.50 -16.41 -18.11
C LEU A 27 -2.53 -16.83 -19.22
N SER A 28 -1.94 -15.86 -19.93
CA SER A 28 -0.95 -16.14 -20.96
C SER A 28 0.29 -16.82 -20.38
N LEU A 29 0.73 -16.41 -19.19
CA LEU A 29 1.82 -17.09 -18.47
C LEU A 29 1.44 -18.52 -18.08
N ILE A 30 0.20 -18.78 -17.67
CA ILE A 30 -0.26 -20.15 -17.40
C ILE A 30 -0.15 -21.01 -18.65
N ILE A 31 -0.60 -20.49 -19.81
CA ILE A 31 -0.54 -21.20 -21.08
C ILE A 31 0.91 -21.46 -21.51
N LEU A 32 1.77 -20.43 -21.41
CA LEU A 32 3.20 -20.55 -21.78
C LEU A 32 3.95 -21.53 -20.87
N ASN A 33 3.66 -21.51 -19.57
CA ASN A 33 4.32 -22.35 -18.56
C ASN A 33 3.72 -23.77 -18.50
N ALA A 34 2.50 -23.98 -19.01
CA ALA A 34 1.90 -25.32 -19.14
C ALA A 34 2.65 -26.24 -20.13
N GLY A 35 3.56 -25.69 -20.96
CA GLY A 35 4.32 -26.45 -21.95
C GLY A 35 5.80 -26.67 -21.64
N HIS A 36 6.46 -25.81 -20.87
CA HIS A 36 7.90 -25.88 -20.64
C HIS A 36 8.29 -25.32 -19.26
N GLY A 37 8.95 -26.15 -18.45
CA GLY A 37 9.52 -25.74 -17.16
C GLY A 37 10.78 -24.89 -17.37
N VAL A 38 10.61 -23.64 -17.79
CA VAL A 38 11.73 -22.69 -17.91
C VAL A 38 12.14 -22.26 -16.50
N GLN A 39 13.13 -22.96 -15.95
CA GLN A 39 13.73 -22.63 -14.67
C GLN A 39 14.93 -21.72 -14.93
N ILE A 40 14.81 -20.43 -14.59
CA ILE A 40 15.97 -19.54 -14.53
C ILE A 40 16.65 -19.78 -13.18
N ASP A 41 17.86 -20.34 -13.19
CA ASP A 41 18.69 -20.41 -11.99
C ASP A 41 19.11 -18.98 -11.60
N ARG A 42 18.60 -18.48 -10.48
CA ARG A 42 18.92 -17.16 -9.95
C ARG A 42 20.42 -16.94 -9.80
N ASN A 43 21.18 -17.96 -9.42
CA ASN A 43 22.63 -17.84 -9.23
C ASN A 43 23.38 -17.51 -10.52
N THR A 44 22.78 -17.80 -11.68
CA THR A 44 23.32 -17.44 -12.99
C THR A 44 22.96 -16.02 -13.42
N VAL A 45 21.93 -15.42 -12.81
CA VAL A 45 21.39 -14.10 -13.21
C VAL A 45 21.82 -13.00 -12.27
N LEU A 46 21.65 -13.18 -10.95
CA LEU A 46 22.11 -12.24 -9.93
C LEU A 46 22.44 -13.02 -8.64
N SER A 47 23.69 -12.91 -8.18
CA SER A 47 24.06 -13.52 -6.89
C SER A 47 23.24 -12.88 -5.76
N LYS A 48 22.89 -13.68 -4.75
CA LYS A 48 22.16 -13.21 -3.58
C LYS A 48 22.85 -12.02 -2.91
N ASP A 49 24.18 -12.04 -2.86
CA ASP A 49 24.96 -10.97 -2.26
C ASP A 49 24.83 -9.64 -3.02
N ILE A 50 24.73 -9.67 -4.35
CA ILE A 50 24.51 -8.47 -5.17
C ILE A 50 23.12 -7.90 -4.93
N VAL A 51 22.11 -8.78 -4.84
CA VAL A 51 20.73 -8.39 -4.51
C VAL A 51 20.69 -7.70 -3.16
N ASP A 52 21.26 -8.34 -2.14
CA ASP A 52 21.25 -7.85 -0.78
C ASP A 52 22.03 -6.53 -0.68
N ALA A 53 23.18 -6.42 -1.36
CA ALA A 53 23.95 -5.18 -1.45
C ALA A 53 23.19 -4.05 -2.17
N ALA A 54 22.52 -4.32 -3.29
CA ALA A 54 21.75 -3.32 -4.03
C ALA A 54 20.52 -2.84 -3.23
N GLY A 55 19.83 -3.77 -2.57
CA GLY A 55 18.70 -3.46 -1.69
C GLY A 55 19.15 -2.62 -0.49
N LEU A 56 20.21 -3.04 0.21
CA LEU A 56 20.72 -2.32 1.38
C LEU A 56 21.32 -0.96 1.02
N SER A 57 22.05 -0.85 -0.10
CA SER A 57 22.62 0.42 -0.54
C SER A 57 21.54 1.43 -0.97
N SER A 58 20.53 0.99 -1.73
CA SER A 58 19.39 1.85 -2.09
C SER A 58 18.62 2.30 -0.84
N LEU A 59 18.36 1.39 0.10
CA LEU A 59 17.74 1.71 1.38
C LEU A 59 18.55 2.73 2.17
N ALA A 60 19.86 2.53 2.29
CA ALA A 60 20.76 3.43 3.00
C ALA A 60 20.75 4.85 2.38
N LEU A 61 20.84 4.96 1.05
CA LEU A 61 20.78 6.25 0.35
C LEU A 61 19.45 6.97 0.59
N ILE A 62 18.34 6.23 0.57
CA ILE A 62 17.00 6.79 0.77
C ILE A 62 16.83 7.24 2.22
N ILE A 63 17.30 6.44 3.20
CA ILE A 63 17.32 6.82 4.62
C ILE A 63 18.18 8.09 4.82
N ILE A 64 19.37 8.16 4.23
CA ILE A 64 20.23 9.34 4.31
C ILE A 64 19.53 10.58 3.73
N ALA A 65 18.94 10.47 2.54
CA ALA A 65 18.21 11.57 1.90
C ALA A 65 17.02 12.05 2.76
N VAL A 66 16.32 11.10 3.37
CA VAL A 66 15.25 11.34 4.35
C VAL A 66 15.80 12.10 5.57
N LEU A 67 16.88 11.62 6.19
CA LEU A 67 17.48 12.24 7.38
C LEU A 67 17.96 13.67 7.09
N ILE A 68 18.54 13.91 5.91
CA ILE A 68 18.91 15.27 5.44
C ILE A 68 17.67 16.17 5.34
N LYS A 69 16.56 15.65 4.80
CA LYS A 69 15.29 16.39 4.68
C LYS A 69 14.67 16.70 6.05
N ILE A 70 14.70 15.73 6.98
CA ILE A 70 14.24 15.89 8.37
C ILE A 70 15.07 16.97 9.06
N ARG A 71 16.41 16.88 9.03
CA ARG A 71 17.28 17.86 9.70
C ARG A 71 17.01 19.31 9.27
N ARG A 72 16.61 19.52 8.01
CA ARG A 72 16.30 20.85 7.44
C ARG A 72 14.94 21.43 7.85
N LYS A 73 13.94 20.61 8.20
CA LYS A 73 12.57 21.07 8.55
C LYS A 73 12.16 20.80 9.99
N SER A 74 12.72 19.77 10.63
CA SER A 74 12.22 19.24 11.89
C SER A 74 12.65 20.03 13.13
N VAL A 75 13.79 20.73 13.12
CA VAL A 75 14.21 21.51 14.31
C VAL A 75 13.24 22.66 14.60
N ALA A 76 12.78 23.39 13.58
CA ALA A 76 11.86 24.50 13.76
C ALA A 76 10.43 24.04 14.14
N ILE A 77 9.96 22.93 13.56
CA ILE A 77 8.64 22.37 13.83
C ILE A 77 8.61 21.72 15.22
N LEU A 78 9.61 20.91 15.57
CA LEU A 78 9.71 20.30 16.90
C LEU A 78 9.84 21.37 17.98
N LEU A 79 10.60 22.44 17.74
CA LEU A 79 10.69 23.57 18.67
C LEU A 79 9.33 24.25 18.83
N GLN A 80 8.56 24.46 17.75
CA GLN A 80 7.21 25.00 17.82
C GLN A 80 6.22 24.06 18.55
N GLU A 81 6.27 22.76 18.29
CA GLU A 81 5.41 21.77 18.95
C GLU A 81 5.72 21.67 20.45
N ILE A 82 7.00 21.57 20.83
CA ILE A 82 7.44 21.58 22.23
C ILE A 82 7.01 22.88 22.90
N LEU A 83 7.22 24.04 22.25
CA LEU A 83 6.77 25.34 22.78
C LEU A 83 5.24 25.42 22.88
N SER A 84 4.49 24.74 22.01
CA SER A 84 3.03 24.68 22.05
C SER A 84 2.49 23.71 23.10
N MET A 85 3.21 22.62 23.40
CA MET A 85 2.91 21.69 24.49
C MET A 85 3.20 22.31 25.86
N LEU A 86 4.19 23.21 25.94
CA LEU A 86 4.48 24.00 27.13
C LEU A 86 3.48 25.16 27.34
N ARG A 87 2.61 25.47 26.37
CA ARG A 87 1.53 26.44 26.59
C ARG A 87 0.49 25.80 27.50
N PRO A 88 0.10 26.46 28.61
CA PRO A 88 -1.01 25.99 29.43
C PRO A 88 -2.27 25.88 28.57
N VAL A 89 -2.79 24.65 28.40
CA VAL A 89 -4.04 24.42 27.68
C VAL A 89 -5.18 24.94 28.55
N LYS A 90 -5.57 26.19 28.31
CA LYS A 90 -6.48 26.94 29.19
C LYS A 90 -7.91 26.38 29.24
N ASN A 91 -8.27 25.45 28.33
CA ASN A 91 -9.62 24.91 28.17
C ASN A 91 -9.62 23.40 27.83
N MET A 92 -8.88 22.56 28.57
CA MET A 92 -9.19 21.12 28.52
C MET A 92 -10.45 20.88 29.35
N PRO A 93 -11.55 20.37 28.77
CA PRO A 93 -12.66 19.90 29.58
C PRO A 93 -12.15 18.79 30.50
N ALA A 94 -12.33 18.97 31.81
CA ALA A 94 -11.90 18.03 32.84
C ALA A 94 -12.70 16.70 32.86
N ASN A 95 -13.44 16.40 31.79
CA ASN A 95 -14.17 15.15 31.62
C ASN A 95 -13.39 14.21 30.69
N GLY A 96 -12.14 13.92 31.04
CA GLY A 96 -11.45 12.75 30.51
C GLY A 96 -11.98 11.53 31.26
N GLY A 97 -13.09 10.97 30.79
CA GLY A 97 -13.61 9.71 31.33
C GLY A 97 -12.48 8.69 31.45
N LYS A 98 -12.41 7.99 32.59
CA LYS A 98 -11.34 7.00 32.84
C LYS A 98 -11.37 5.97 31.69
N PRO A 99 -10.22 5.52 31.17
CA PRO A 99 -10.24 4.47 30.16
C PRO A 99 -10.98 3.26 30.73
N ALA A 100 -12.11 2.90 30.11
CA ALA A 100 -12.92 1.79 30.57
C ALA A 100 -12.05 0.54 30.67
N ALA A 101 -12.22 -0.25 31.73
CA ALA A 101 -11.52 -1.52 31.88
C ALA A 101 -11.73 -2.37 30.62
N PHE A 102 -10.67 -3.06 30.17
CA PHE A 102 -10.73 -3.93 29.01
C PHE A 102 -11.66 -5.12 29.30
N ASP A 103 -12.94 -4.96 28.96
CA ASP A 103 -14.00 -5.94 29.16
C ASP A 103 -14.37 -6.66 27.85
N THR A 104 -15.15 -7.74 27.93
CA THR A 104 -15.61 -8.50 26.76
C THR A 104 -16.42 -7.65 25.78
N ALA A 105 -17.11 -6.62 26.29
CA ALA A 105 -17.84 -5.68 25.46
C ALA A 105 -16.90 -4.66 24.76
N ALA A 106 -15.75 -4.33 25.34
CA ALA A 106 -14.67 -3.55 24.70
C ALA A 106 -14.03 -4.33 23.58
N LEU A 107 -13.76 -5.61 23.79
CA LEU A 107 -13.32 -6.48 22.72
C LEU A 107 -14.36 -6.54 21.58
N LYS A 108 -15.65 -6.72 21.90
CA LYS A 108 -16.72 -6.75 20.88
C LYS A 108 -16.81 -5.45 20.09
N GLU A 109 -16.72 -4.31 20.75
CA GLU A 109 -16.78 -3.00 20.08
C GLU A 109 -15.52 -2.73 19.26
N MET A 110 -14.34 -3.10 19.75
CA MET A 110 -13.09 -3.04 18.98
C MET A 110 -13.16 -3.90 17.73
N LEU A 111 -13.68 -5.12 17.83
CA LEU A 111 -13.86 -6.02 16.69
C LEU A 111 -14.85 -5.42 15.69
N ARG A 112 -15.97 -4.87 16.17
CA ARG A 112 -16.95 -4.20 15.30
C ARG A 112 -16.31 -3.01 14.57
N ILE A 113 -15.66 -2.10 15.29
CA ILE A 113 -15.02 -0.92 14.69
C ILE A 113 -13.90 -1.34 13.74
N GLY A 114 -13.04 -2.28 14.15
CA GLY A 114 -11.97 -2.80 13.33
C GLY A 114 -12.50 -3.41 12.02
N VAL A 115 -13.52 -4.26 12.08
CA VAL A 115 -14.08 -4.87 10.87
C VAL A 115 -14.78 -3.83 10.00
N TYR A 116 -15.73 -3.06 10.54
CA TYR A 116 -16.55 -2.18 9.72
C TYR A 116 -15.84 -0.90 9.26
N GLU A 117 -15.04 -0.28 10.13
CA GLU A 117 -14.45 1.03 9.84
C GLU A 117 -13.03 0.93 9.28
N VAL A 118 -12.27 -0.10 9.67
CA VAL A 118 -10.90 -0.28 9.18
C VAL A 118 -10.87 -1.20 7.96
N LEU A 119 -11.40 -2.42 8.08
CA LEU A 119 -11.29 -3.42 7.01
C LEU A 119 -12.22 -3.16 5.81
N VAL A 120 -13.42 -2.65 6.06
CA VAL A 120 -14.42 -2.36 5.01
C VAL A 120 -14.41 -0.88 4.60
N LEU A 121 -13.74 -0.02 5.36
CA LEU A 121 -13.75 1.44 5.17
C LEU A 121 -15.19 1.99 5.15
N GLY A 122 -16.05 1.51 6.06
CA GLY A 122 -17.50 1.73 6.05
C GLY A 122 -17.94 3.19 6.07
N LYS A 123 -17.37 4.02 6.95
CA LYS A 123 -17.63 5.49 6.93
C LYS A 123 -17.16 6.15 5.63
N MET A 124 -16.04 5.72 5.07
CA MET A 124 -15.56 6.27 3.81
C MET A 124 -16.56 6.00 2.68
N GLY A 125 -17.14 4.80 2.64
CA GLY A 125 -18.19 4.47 1.66
C GLY A 125 -19.48 5.29 1.79
N LYS A 126 -19.73 5.95 2.94
CA LYS A 126 -20.89 6.82 3.16
C LYS A 126 -20.61 8.30 2.85
N CYS A 127 -19.37 8.75 3.08
CA CYS A 127 -19.01 10.16 2.98
C CYS A 127 -18.29 10.53 1.67
N GLU A 128 -17.60 9.57 1.05
CA GLU A 128 -16.82 9.78 -0.17
C GLU A 128 -17.55 9.23 -1.39
N ASP A 129 -17.08 9.57 -2.59
CA ASP A 129 -17.58 8.93 -3.80
C ASP A 129 -17.18 7.44 -3.84
N PHE A 130 -18.00 6.65 -4.55
CA PHE A 130 -17.79 5.21 -4.68
C PHE A 130 -16.41 4.86 -5.22
N LYS A 131 -15.86 5.70 -6.11
CA LYS A 131 -14.54 5.49 -6.73
C LYS A 131 -13.41 5.63 -5.73
N GLN A 132 -13.45 6.64 -4.87
CA GLN A 132 -12.46 6.85 -3.81
C GLN A 132 -12.52 5.72 -2.80
N TRP A 133 -13.72 5.32 -2.38
CA TRP A 133 -13.88 4.18 -1.49
C TRP A 133 -13.32 2.90 -2.12
N LEU A 134 -13.71 2.59 -3.34
CA LEU A 134 -13.26 1.38 -4.04
C LEU A 134 -11.75 1.40 -4.30
N SER A 135 -11.17 2.53 -4.72
CA SER A 135 -9.73 2.63 -4.97
C SER A 135 -8.93 2.35 -3.69
N HIS A 136 -9.38 2.87 -2.54
CA HIS A 136 -8.72 2.61 -1.26
C HIS A 136 -8.90 1.17 -0.81
N LEU A 137 -10.11 0.62 -0.93
CA LEU A 137 -10.39 -0.76 -0.55
C LEU A 137 -9.52 -1.75 -1.35
N LEU A 138 -9.47 -1.60 -2.67
CA LEU A 138 -8.65 -2.44 -3.56
C LEU A 138 -7.15 -2.25 -3.28
N THR A 139 -6.69 -1.00 -3.12
CA THR A 139 -5.26 -0.75 -2.83
C THR A 139 -4.85 -1.36 -1.48
N MET A 140 -5.69 -1.20 -0.45
CA MET A 140 -5.41 -1.73 0.90
C MET A 140 -5.37 -3.26 0.91
N TRP A 141 -6.41 -3.91 0.41
CA TRP A 141 -6.47 -5.38 0.41
C TRP A 141 -5.47 -6.01 -0.55
N GLY A 142 -5.22 -5.38 -1.70
CA GLY A 142 -4.16 -5.80 -2.62
C GLY A 142 -2.77 -5.70 -1.98
N PHE A 143 -2.49 -4.60 -1.27
CA PHE A 143 -1.22 -4.43 -0.57
C PHE A 143 -1.05 -5.41 0.59
N ILE A 144 -2.09 -5.60 1.42
CA ILE A 144 -2.07 -6.58 2.52
C ILE A 144 -1.87 -8.00 1.98
N GLY A 145 -2.59 -8.37 0.91
CA GLY A 145 -2.43 -9.66 0.26
C GLY A 145 -1.02 -9.88 -0.28
N LEU A 146 -0.43 -8.89 -0.95
CA LEU A 146 0.96 -8.93 -1.40
C LEU A 146 1.93 -9.07 -0.23
N PHE A 147 1.74 -8.31 0.85
CA PHE A 147 2.58 -8.40 2.05
C PHE A 147 2.52 -9.79 2.69
N ILE A 148 1.32 -10.37 2.80
CA ILE A 148 1.12 -11.74 3.30
C ILE A 148 1.80 -12.75 2.38
N THR A 149 1.61 -12.64 1.06
CA THR A 149 2.27 -13.51 0.08
C THR A 149 3.79 -13.46 0.24
N THR A 150 4.39 -12.27 0.26
CA THR A 150 5.84 -12.12 0.42
C THR A 150 6.33 -12.68 1.76
N SER A 151 5.58 -12.48 2.84
CA SER A 151 5.93 -13.01 4.16
C SER A 151 5.87 -14.54 4.20
N ILE A 152 4.85 -15.14 3.58
CA ILE A 152 4.73 -16.60 3.49
C ILE A 152 5.86 -17.14 2.61
N ASP A 153 6.10 -16.56 1.44
CA ASP A 153 7.17 -16.98 0.51
C ASP A 153 8.55 -16.95 1.18
N ALA A 154 8.85 -15.89 1.94
CA ALA A 154 10.10 -15.80 2.69
C ALA A 154 10.30 -16.93 3.72
N ILE A 155 9.22 -17.48 4.27
CA ILE A 155 9.25 -18.58 5.25
C ILE A 155 9.32 -19.94 4.54
N VAL A 156 8.48 -20.15 3.53
CA VAL A 156 8.30 -21.47 2.89
C VAL A 156 9.27 -21.72 1.72
N ASN A 157 9.87 -20.65 1.18
CA ASN A 157 10.78 -20.68 0.05
C ASN A 157 12.05 -19.83 0.35
N PRO A 158 12.86 -20.20 1.35
CA PRO A 158 14.03 -19.42 1.76
C PRO A 158 15.12 -19.34 0.68
N GLY A 159 15.11 -20.28 -0.28
CA GLY A 159 15.96 -20.25 -1.47
C GLY A 159 15.53 -19.21 -2.52
N ALA A 160 14.33 -18.65 -2.38
CA ALA A 160 13.66 -17.82 -3.38
C ALA A 160 13.64 -18.49 -4.77
N ASN A 161 13.38 -19.80 -4.78
CA ASN A 161 13.29 -20.57 -6.02
C ASN A 161 12.02 -20.16 -6.79
N PRO A 162 12.04 -20.13 -8.14
CA PRO A 162 10.85 -19.87 -8.92
C PRO A 162 9.74 -20.87 -8.58
N LEU A 163 8.65 -20.38 -7.99
CA LEU A 163 7.50 -21.22 -7.66
C LEU A 163 6.68 -21.53 -8.93
N PRO A 164 6.15 -22.76 -9.08
CA PRO A 164 5.21 -23.08 -10.16
C PRO A 164 4.04 -22.11 -10.21
N ILE A 165 3.52 -21.79 -11.40
CA ILE A 165 2.49 -20.74 -11.56
C ILE A 165 1.19 -21.02 -10.80
N LEU A 166 0.85 -22.30 -10.64
CA LEU A 166 -0.32 -22.76 -9.89
C LEU A 166 -0.05 -22.97 -8.39
N HIS A 167 1.15 -22.65 -7.91
CA HIS A 167 1.44 -22.75 -6.48
C HIS A 167 0.55 -21.77 -5.69
N PRO A 168 -0.07 -22.18 -4.56
CA PRO A 168 -1.05 -21.35 -3.84
C PRO A 168 -0.53 -19.96 -3.45
N VAL A 169 0.72 -19.87 -2.98
CA VAL A 169 1.39 -18.59 -2.62
C VAL A 169 1.47 -17.66 -3.83
N ARG A 170 1.76 -18.22 -5.00
CA ARG A 170 1.91 -17.48 -6.25
C ARG A 170 0.55 -17.05 -6.82
N ILE A 171 -0.48 -17.89 -6.70
CA ILE A 171 -1.86 -17.51 -7.05
C ILE A 171 -2.33 -16.34 -6.17
N LEU A 172 -2.13 -16.45 -4.84
CA LEU A 172 -2.47 -15.38 -3.90
C LEU A 172 -1.74 -14.07 -4.25
N GLY A 173 -0.45 -14.16 -4.59
CA GLY A 173 0.36 -13.02 -5.01
C GLY A 173 -0.17 -12.34 -6.27
N ASN A 174 -0.49 -13.13 -7.31
CA ASN A 174 -1.02 -12.60 -8.56
C ASN A 174 -2.40 -11.95 -8.38
N ILE A 175 -3.32 -12.59 -7.67
CA ILE A 175 -4.66 -12.02 -7.39
C ILE A 175 -4.50 -10.71 -6.61
N SER A 176 -3.69 -10.73 -5.55
CA SER A 176 -3.43 -9.54 -4.72
C SER A 176 -2.79 -8.42 -5.53
N GLY A 177 -1.84 -8.75 -6.41
CA GLY A 177 -1.21 -7.82 -7.34
C GLY A 177 -2.19 -7.20 -8.33
N ILE A 178 -3.09 -7.99 -8.92
CA ILE A 178 -4.13 -7.48 -9.85
C ILE A 178 -5.05 -6.51 -9.11
N VAL A 179 -5.53 -6.90 -7.92
CA VAL A 179 -6.38 -6.07 -7.06
C VAL A 179 -5.67 -4.77 -6.70
N PHE A 180 -4.39 -4.84 -6.30
CA PHE A 180 -3.56 -3.68 -5.96
C PHE A 180 -3.40 -2.72 -7.14
N MET A 181 -2.99 -3.22 -8.31
CA MET A 181 -2.79 -2.42 -9.51
C MET A 181 -4.09 -1.79 -10.01
N THR A 182 -5.22 -2.49 -9.87
CA THR A 182 -6.54 -1.97 -10.21
C THR A 182 -6.92 -0.80 -9.30
N GLY A 183 -6.71 -0.94 -7.98
CA GLY A 183 -6.95 0.15 -7.02
C GLY A 183 -6.10 1.39 -7.27
N LEU A 184 -4.81 1.20 -7.57
CA LEU A 184 -3.90 2.29 -7.90
C LEU A 184 -4.27 2.98 -9.22
N THR A 185 -4.61 2.20 -10.25
CA THR A 185 -5.04 2.76 -11.55
C THR A 185 -6.26 3.65 -11.37
N LEU A 186 -7.27 3.19 -10.63
CA LEU A 186 -8.47 3.97 -10.35
C LEU A 186 -8.13 5.29 -9.63
N SER A 187 -7.23 5.24 -8.63
CA SER A 187 -6.77 6.42 -7.89
C SER A 187 -6.02 7.42 -8.78
N ILE A 188 -5.11 6.93 -9.63
CA ILE A 188 -4.33 7.76 -10.56
C ILE A 188 -5.25 8.39 -11.61
N THR A 189 -6.08 7.59 -12.29
CA THR A 189 -6.94 8.11 -13.35
C THR A 189 -7.93 9.12 -12.79
N ARG A 190 -8.51 8.89 -11.61
CA ARG A 190 -9.39 9.87 -10.95
C ARG A 190 -8.68 11.21 -10.72
N ARG A 191 -7.43 11.21 -10.26
CA ARG A 191 -6.63 12.44 -10.10
C ARG A 191 -6.25 13.10 -11.42
N LEU A 192 -6.15 12.35 -12.51
CA LEU A 192 -5.85 12.91 -13.83
C LEU A 192 -7.07 13.57 -14.48
N VAL A 193 -8.26 12.98 -14.30
CA VAL A 193 -9.50 13.42 -14.98
C VAL A 193 -10.35 14.38 -14.15
N ASP A 194 -10.34 14.27 -12.82
CA ASP A 194 -11.08 15.16 -11.93
C ASP A 194 -10.18 16.34 -11.52
N GLY A 195 -10.46 17.51 -12.10
CA GLY A 195 -9.70 18.74 -11.83
C GLY A 195 -9.74 19.18 -10.36
N SER A 196 -10.83 18.89 -9.63
CA SER A 196 -10.96 19.24 -8.21
C SER A 196 -10.07 18.37 -7.33
N VAL A 197 -10.01 17.07 -7.61
CA VAL A 197 -9.11 16.14 -6.92
C VAL A 197 -7.66 16.46 -7.27
N ARG A 198 -7.38 16.77 -8.55
CA ARG A 198 -6.04 17.16 -9.02
C ARG A 198 -5.53 18.43 -8.35
N ALA A 199 -6.37 19.46 -8.24
CA ALA A 199 -6.01 20.74 -7.63
C ALA A 199 -5.64 20.59 -6.15
N ASN A 200 -6.25 19.64 -5.44
CA ASN A 200 -5.95 19.33 -4.03
C ASN A 200 -4.85 18.28 -3.85
N SER A 201 -4.21 17.82 -4.94
CA SER A 201 -3.14 16.82 -4.88
C SER A 201 -1.79 17.48 -4.70
N MET A 202 -1.04 17.04 -3.68
CA MET A 202 0.33 17.51 -3.45
C MET A 202 1.35 16.68 -4.25
N PHE A 203 2.56 17.22 -4.47
CA PHE A 203 3.66 16.47 -5.09
C PHE A 203 3.95 15.15 -4.37
N SER A 204 3.89 15.14 -3.03
CA SER A 204 4.07 13.94 -2.22
C SER A 204 3.06 12.83 -2.53
N ASP A 205 1.86 13.19 -2.98
CA ASP A 205 0.84 12.21 -3.35
C ASP A 205 1.19 11.53 -4.66
N TRP A 206 1.65 12.32 -5.64
CA TRP A 206 2.06 11.81 -6.95
C TRP A 206 3.33 10.97 -6.85
N SER A 207 4.32 11.42 -6.07
CA SER A 207 5.54 10.62 -5.84
C SER A 207 5.21 9.29 -5.16
N PHE A 208 4.29 9.31 -4.19
CA PHE A 208 3.87 8.09 -3.49
C PHE A 208 3.12 7.13 -4.41
N LEU A 209 2.16 7.63 -5.21
CA LEU A 209 1.47 6.81 -6.20
C LEU A 209 2.42 6.24 -7.26
N ALA A 210 3.41 7.03 -7.71
CA ALA A 210 4.40 6.57 -8.66
C ALA A 210 5.28 5.45 -8.09
N VAL A 211 5.73 5.58 -6.84
CA VAL A 211 6.51 4.52 -6.17
C VAL A 211 5.66 3.26 -5.99
N MET A 212 4.43 3.37 -5.50
CA MET A 212 3.52 2.23 -5.34
C MET A 212 3.22 1.52 -6.67
N TYR A 213 2.90 2.29 -7.71
CA TYR A 213 2.61 1.73 -9.04
C TYR A 213 3.87 1.10 -9.64
N GLY A 214 5.03 1.74 -9.47
CA GLY A 214 6.33 1.19 -9.84
C GLY A 214 6.63 -0.13 -9.14
N THR A 215 6.40 -0.23 -7.83
CA THR A 215 6.53 -1.48 -7.06
C THR A 215 5.67 -2.59 -7.66
N GLY A 216 4.36 -2.35 -7.85
CA GLY A 216 3.45 -3.37 -8.38
C GLY A 216 3.77 -3.75 -9.82
N ALA A 217 4.01 -2.78 -10.70
CA ALA A 217 4.31 -3.01 -12.11
C ALA A 217 5.62 -3.79 -12.30
N THR A 218 6.69 -3.38 -11.62
CA THR A 218 7.98 -4.10 -11.69
C THR A 218 7.89 -5.50 -11.10
N GLY A 219 7.06 -5.73 -10.08
CA GLY A 219 6.82 -7.09 -9.56
C GLY A 219 6.22 -8.03 -10.60
N PHE A 220 5.22 -7.57 -11.36
CA PHE A 220 4.67 -8.33 -12.49
C PHE A 220 5.69 -8.52 -13.62
N MET A 221 6.52 -7.51 -13.91
CA MET A 221 7.56 -7.63 -14.93
C MET A 221 8.64 -8.64 -14.56
N VAL A 222 9.05 -8.68 -13.28
CA VAL A 222 9.98 -9.72 -12.78
C VAL A 222 9.40 -11.10 -13.03
N GLN A 223 8.14 -11.31 -12.67
CA GLN A 223 7.47 -12.60 -12.90
C GLN A 223 7.40 -12.95 -14.39
N TRP A 224 7.04 -11.98 -15.24
CA TRP A 224 6.94 -12.18 -16.69
C TRP A 224 8.28 -12.60 -17.30
N PHE A 225 9.35 -11.86 -17.02
CA PHE A 225 10.67 -12.16 -17.57
C PHE A 225 11.24 -13.47 -17.02
N ALA A 226 10.96 -13.79 -15.76
CA ALA A 226 11.38 -15.05 -15.15
C ALA A 226 10.71 -16.25 -15.82
N ASP A 227 9.39 -16.20 -15.98
CA ASP A 227 8.62 -17.29 -16.60
C ASP A 227 8.90 -17.46 -18.10
N THR A 228 9.31 -16.40 -18.79
CA THR A 228 9.64 -16.45 -20.22
C THR A 228 11.11 -16.79 -20.49
N GLY A 229 11.91 -17.07 -19.45
CA GLY A 229 13.32 -17.43 -19.62
C GLY A 229 14.27 -16.26 -19.90
N ASN A 230 13.78 -15.01 -19.79
CA ASN A 230 14.59 -13.83 -20.05
C ASN A 230 15.38 -13.42 -18.80
N ALA A 231 16.58 -14.00 -18.65
CA ALA A 231 17.48 -13.73 -17.54
C ALA A 231 17.80 -12.23 -17.35
N PHE A 232 18.19 -11.55 -18.44
CA PHE A 232 18.57 -10.14 -18.37
C PHE A 232 17.39 -9.23 -17.98
N GLY A 233 16.22 -9.46 -18.58
CA GLY A 233 14.99 -8.75 -18.24
C GLY A 233 14.60 -8.96 -16.77
N THR A 234 14.75 -10.19 -16.27
CA THR A 234 14.51 -10.54 -14.87
C THR A 234 15.45 -9.76 -13.95
N ALA A 235 16.76 -9.75 -14.24
CA ALA A 235 17.76 -9.01 -13.45
C ALA A 235 17.42 -7.51 -13.35
N VAL A 236 17.22 -6.87 -14.50
CA VAL A 236 16.98 -5.41 -14.58
C VAL A 236 15.70 -5.03 -13.85
N THR A 237 14.62 -5.77 -14.09
CA THR A 237 13.32 -5.48 -13.46
C THR A 237 13.32 -5.80 -11.96
N TYR A 238 14.10 -6.79 -11.53
CA TYR A 238 14.27 -7.11 -10.12
C TYR A 238 15.02 -6.01 -9.36
N ILE A 239 16.11 -5.48 -9.94
CA ILE A 239 16.81 -4.31 -9.37
C ILE A 239 15.88 -3.11 -9.27
N ALA A 240 15.10 -2.85 -10.32
CA ALA A 240 14.10 -1.78 -10.31
C ALA A 240 13.03 -2.00 -9.23
N HIS A 241 12.54 -3.23 -9.07
CA HIS A 241 11.59 -3.58 -8.04
C HIS A 241 12.14 -3.33 -6.63
N MET A 242 13.38 -3.76 -6.37
CA MET A 242 14.07 -3.51 -5.10
C MET A 242 14.23 -2.01 -4.83
N PHE A 243 14.56 -1.21 -5.83
CA PHE A 243 14.62 0.25 -5.70
C PHE A 243 13.26 0.85 -5.27
N PHE A 244 12.16 0.46 -5.92
CA PHE A 244 10.83 0.96 -5.55
C PHE A 244 10.40 0.52 -4.15
N VAL A 245 10.63 -0.74 -3.78
CA VAL A 245 10.33 -1.25 -2.42
C VAL A 245 11.17 -0.51 -1.37
N ALA A 246 12.47 -0.33 -1.62
CA ALA A 246 13.39 0.42 -0.77
C ALA A 246 13.03 1.92 -0.69
N ALA A 247 12.34 2.48 -1.68
CA ALA A 247 11.76 3.82 -1.61
C ALA A 247 10.46 3.85 -0.79
N LEU A 248 9.61 2.84 -0.92
CA LEU A 248 8.30 2.78 -0.27
C LEU A 248 8.40 2.81 1.26
N ILE A 249 9.24 1.95 1.85
CA ILE A 249 9.26 1.75 3.32
C ILE A 249 9.83 2.96 4.07
N PRO A 250 11.03 3.47 3.75
CA PRO A 250 11.56 4.65 4.43
C PRO A 250 10.68 5.86 4.19
N THR A 251 10.10 6.04 3.00
CA THR A 251 9.27 7.23 2.76
C THR A 251 7.86 7.13 3.36
N ALA A 252 7.46 5.95 3.86
CA ALA A 252 6.14 5.72 4.44
C ALA A 252 5.70 6.73 5.53
N PRO A 253 6.55 7.14 6.49
CA PRO A 253 6.16 8.10 7.53
C PRO A 253 5.87 9.51 7.01
N TRP A 254 6.42 9.87 5.86
CA TRP A 254 6.30 11.21 5.26
C TRP A 254 5.35 11.27 4.07
N THR A 255 4.72 10.15 3.72
CA THR A 255 3.74 10.06 2.65
C THR A 255 2.36 9.76 3.23
N LYS A 256 1.35 9.69 2.37
CA LYS A 256 0.02 9.27 2.79
C LYS A 256 -0.02 7.82 3.27
N PHE A 257 1.04 7.02 3.10
CA PHE A 257 1.14 5.67 3.65
C PHE A 257 0.97 5.63 5.17
N ILE A 258 1.43 6.64 5.91
CA ILE A 258 1.26 6.71 7.38
C ILE A 258 -0.22 6.62 7.80
N HIS A 259 -1.16 7.02 6.91
CA HIS A 259 -2.59 6.89 7.15
C HIS A 259 -3.04 5.43 7.30
N ALA A 260 -2.34 4.48 6.66
CA ALA A 260 -2.62 3.05 6.83
C ALA A 260 -2.35 2.58 8.27
N LEU A 261 -1.48 3.27 9.02
CA LEU A 261 -1.17 2.95 10.40
C LEU A 261 -1.97 3.79 11.39
N TRP A 262 -1.90 5.12 11.30
CA TRP A 262 -2.45 5.98 12.34
C TRP A 262 -3.99 6.09 12.30
N ARG A 263 -4.59 6.10 11.10
CA ARG A 263 -6.05 6.33 10.95
C ARG A 263 -6.86 5.18 11.55
N PRO A 264 -6.54 3.90 11.31
CA PRO A 264 -7.19 2.79 12.01
C PRO A 264 -7.06 2.89 13.53
N SER A 265 -5.84 3.16 14.03
CA SER A 265 -5.59 3.31 15.46
C SER A 265 -6.44 4.41 16.09
N TRP A 266 -6.54 5.58 15.44
CA TRP A 266 -7.37 6.68 15.91
C TRP A 266 -8.87 6.36 15.88
N VAL A 267 -9.36 5.69 14.84
CA VAL A 267 -10.78 5.31 14.73
C VAL A 267 -11.17 4.32 15.84
N ILE A 268 -10.32 3.34 16.11
CA ILE A 268 -10.53 2.39 17.22
C ILE A 268 -10.48 3.12 18.57
N TYR A 269 -9.46 3.96 18.78
CA TYR A 269 -9.29 4.73 20.02
C TYR A 269 -10.47 5.67 20.31
N SER A 270 -10.87 6.49 19.32
CA SER A 270 -11.99 7.43 19.45
C SER A 270 -13.33 6.72 19.67
N GLY A 271 -13.55 5.58 19.00
CA GLY A 271 -14.75 4.77 19.25
C GLY A 271 -14.80 4.20 20.67
N LEU A 272 -13.66 3.74 21.20
CA LEU A 272 -13.56 3.30 22.59
C LEU A 272 -13.81 4.44 23.60
N LEU A 273 -13.27 5.63 23.36
CA LEU A 273 -13.51 6.82 24.20
C LEU A 273 -14.99 7.20 24.23
N SER A 274 -15.64 7.31 23.06
CA SER A 274 -17.05 7.67 22.96
C SER A 274 -17.99 6.70 23.69
N ARG A 275 -17.60 5.41 23.75
CA ARG A 275 -18.33 4.41 24.54
C ARG A 275 -18.17 4.63 26.05
N GLY A 276 -16.99 5.06 26.49
CA GLY A 276 -16.74 5.42 27.89
C GLY A 276 -17.68 6.54 28.35
N GLU A 277 -17.79 7.61 27.55
CA GLU A 277 -18.68 8.75 27.81
C GLU A 277 -20.15 8.32 27.88
N SER A 278 -20.61 7.45 26.96
CA SER A 278 -22.00 6.95 26.95
C SER A 278 -22.40 6.07 28.15
N ARG A 279 -21.42 5.58 28.93
CA ARG A 279 -21.70 4.83 30.18
C ARG A 279 -21.81 5.75 31.40
N GLU A 280 -21.34 6.99 31.30
CA GLU A 280 -21.35 7.97 32.40
C GLU A 280 -22.59 8.89 32.36
N THR A 281 -23.37 8.88 31.27
CA THR A 281 -24.64 9.60 31.08
C THR A 281 -25.85 8.68 31.22
#